data_AF-A0A1L4C225-F1
#
_entry.id   AF-A0A1L4C225-F1
#
_cell.length_a   1.000
_cell.length_b   1.000
_cell.length_c   1.000
_cell.angle_alpha   90.00
_cell.angle_beta   90.00
_cell.angle_gamma   90.00
#
_symmetry.space_group_name_H-M   'P 1'
#
loop_
_entity.id
_entity.type
_entity.pdbx_description
1 polymer ?
#
loop_
_entity_poly.entity_id
_entity_poly.type
_entity_poly.pdbx_seq_one_letter_code
_entity_poly.pdbx_strand_id
1 'polypeptide(L)'
;MKLKYASKWIMALSATALLAACADGGSDSEGTGTDEASGDFDTSGTITVVARDTASGTRGAFNEITGVLVEDGDTETDNTAQSAIIQSGTQGVITAVSEDINGIGYISLGSLNDTVKGVMIDDVEPTHDTVADGTYPIARPFNMAYGEDLTPQAQEFWDFIFSAEGQALVEEEGYIPVEPDAAAYEEAEGIEGTISLAGSTSVEPVATVISEAFTEIYPDVTFEISATGSSAGVTAAQDATADIGMASRELSEEEAASLTVEAIANDGIAVVVNNDNPLEGLTLDQVRQIFVGEITNWDDVME
;
A
#
# COMPACT_ATOMS: atom_id res chain seq x y z
N MET A 1 32.28 -21.86 -10.91
CA MET A 1 31.16 -21.30 -11.69
C MET A 1 29.89 -21.89 -11.09
N LYS A 2 28.99 -21.02 -10.58
CA LYS A 2 28.08 -21.17 -9.42
C LYS A 2 28.73 -20.82 -8.07
N LEU A 3 28.43 -19.62 -7.56
CA LEU A 3 28.70 -19.13 -6.21
C LEU A 3 27.47 -18.28 -5.83
N LYS A 4 26.53 -18.83 -5.04
CA LYS A 4 26.39 -18.71 -3.57
C LYS A 4 26.00 -17.32 -3.08
N TYR A 5 24.70 -17.07 -2.97
CA TYR A 5 24.14 -16.33 -1.83
C TYR A 5 23.38 -17.33 -0.97
N ALA A 6 23.93 -17.61 0.22
CA ALA A 6 23.28 -18.37 1.26
C ALA A 6 23.50 -17.57 2.54
N SER A 7 22.49 -16.80 2.93
CA SER A 7 22.48 -16.03 4.16
C SER A 7 22.43 -16.99 5.35
N LYS A 8 23.38 -16.80 6.27
CA LYS A 8 23.48 -17.55 7.52
C LYS A 8 22.72 -16.79 8.61
N TRP A 9 21.59 -17.32 9.04
CA TRP A 9 21.01 -16.98 10.34
C TRP A 9 21.17 -18.17 11.28
N ILE A 10 22.04 -18.03 12.29
CA ILE A 10 22.20 -18.99 13.38
C ILE A 10 21.23 -18.56 14.49
N MET A 11 20.11 -19.27 14.64
CA MET A 11 19.29 -19.20 15.84
C MET A 11 20.03 -19.91 16.99
N ALA A 12 20.35 -19.16 18.04
CA ALA A 12 20.81 -19.71 19.30
C ALA A 12 19.61 -20.13 20.15
N LEU A 13 19.25 -21.42 20.13
CA LEU A 13 18.37 -22.03 21.12
C LEU A 13 19.10 -22.10 22.47
N SER A 14 18.63 -21.35 23.47
CA SER A 14 19.05 -21.55 24.86
C SER A 14 18.01 -22.41 25.60
N ALA A 15 18.35 -23.68 25.76
CA ALA A 15 17.67 -24.58 26.68
C ALA A 15 18.18 -24.32 28.10
N THR A 16 17.28 -23.94 29.01
CA THR A 16 17.57 -23.97 30.45
C THR A 16 16.58 -24.89 31.13
N ALA A 17 17.08 -26.03 31.62
CA ALA A 17 16.37 -26.93 32.51
C ALA A 17 16.77 -26.61 33.96
N LEU A 18 15.79 -26.57 34.88
CA LEU A 18 16.04 -26.81 36.31
C LEU A 18 14.77 -27.26 37.06
N LEU A 19 14.79 -28.56 37.38
CA LEU A 19 14.45 -29.23 38.64
C LEU A 19 13.15 -28.92 39.40
N ALA A 20 12.40 -30.01 39.60
CA ALA A 20 11.25 -30.16 40.47
C ALA A 20 11.55 -30.04 41.97
N ALA A 21 10.57 -29.53 42.73
CA ALA A 21 10.37 -29.86 44.14
C ALA A 21 8.86 -29.87 44.44
N CYS A 22 8.35 -31.01 44.91
CA CYS A 22 6.99 -31.17 45.42
C CYS A 22 6.90 -30.64 46.86
N ALA A 23 5.82 -29.92 47.19
CA ALA A 23 5.23 -29.93 48.54
C ALA A 23 3.77 -29.48 48.52
N ASP A 24 2.96 -30.27 49.21
CA ASP A 24 1.53 -30.24 49.45
C ASP A 24 1.09 -29.09 50.38
N GLY A 25 -0.15 -28.61 50.25
CA GLY A 25 -0.79 -27.69 51.21
C GLY A 25 -1.77 -26.71 50.57
N GLY A 26 -3.07 -27.02 50.63
CA GLY A 26 -4.13 -26.18 50.08
C GLY A 26 -4.43 -24.90 50.88
N SER A 27 -5.08 -23.95 50.20
CA SER A 27 -6.14 -23.08 50.73
C SER A 27 -6.68 -22.21 49.59
N ASP A 28 -8.00 -22.12 49.52
CA ASP A 28 -8.79 -21.29 48.61
C ASP A 28 -8.27 -19.85 48.51
N SER A 29 -8.24 -19.33 47.29
CA SER A 29 -8.23 -17.89 47.00
C SER A 29 -8.93 -17.68 45.67
N GLU A 30 -10.20 -17.27 45.75
CA GLU A 30 -10.95 -16.67 44.66
C GLU A 30 -10.15 -15.47 44.11
N GLY A 31 -9.40 -15.71 43.03
CA GLY A 31 -8.91 -14.65 42.17
C GLY A 31 -10.05 -14.28 41.24
N THR A 32 -10.69 -13.15 41.50
CA THR A 32 -11.55 -12.48 40.53
C THR A 32 -10.71 -12.20 39.29
N GLY A 33 -10.84 -13.07 38.28
CA GLY A 33 -10.51 -12.73 36.92
C GLY A 33 -11.33 -11.50 36.57
N THR A 34 -10.66 -10.40 36.29
CA THR A 34 -11.26 -9.32 35.52
C THR A 34 -11.50 -9.90 34.14
N ASP A 35 -12.73 -10.36 33.92
CA ASP A 35 -13.29 -10.47 32.58
C ASP A 35 -13.09 -9.09 31.95
N GLU A 36 -12.14 -8.99 31.02
CA GLU A 36 -12.10 -7.88 30.07
C GLU A 36 -13.47 -7.90 29.41
N ALA A 37 -14.26 -6.85 29.68
CA ALA A 37 -15.57 -6.70 29.10
C ALA A 37 -15.37 -6.61 27.59
N SER A 38 -15.61 -7.71 26.88
CA SER A 38 -15.95 -7.69 25.46
C SER A 38 -17.25 -6.90 25.35
N GLY A 39 -17.13 -5.58 25.25
CA GLY A 39 -18.25 -4.75 24.83
C GLY A 39 -18.64 -5.23 23.45
N ASP A 40 -19.87 -5.73 23.32
CA ASP A 40 -20.46 -6.06 22.03
C ASP A 40 -20.28 -4.85 21.11
N PHE A 41 -19.69 -5.04 19.94
CA PHE A 41 -19.53 -3.97 18.96
C PHE A 41 -20.91 -3.40 18.63
N ASP A 42 -21.07 -2.08 18.71
CA ASP A 42 -22.35 -1.43 18.43
C ASP A 42 -22.58 -1.36 16.92
N THR A 43 -23.25 -2.38 16.37
CA THR A 43 -23.58 -2.43 14.94
C THR A 43 -24.55 -1.32 14.50
N SER A 44 -25.24 -0.65 15.45
CA SER A 44 -26.03 0.54 15.13
C SER A 44 -25.17 1.80 14.99
N GLY A 45 -23.86 1.70 15.25
CA GLY A 45 -22.87 2.76 15.06
C GLY A 45 -22.87 3.29 13.63
N THR A 46 -22.78 4.61 13.49
CA THR A 46 -22.64 5.27 12.19
C THR A 46 -21.25 5.04 11.64
N ILE A 47 -21.17 4.58 10.40
CA ILE A 47 -19.91 4.36 9.68
C ILE A 47 -19.22 5.71 9.46
N THR A 48 -17.95 5.80 9.88
CA THR A 48 -17.07 6.92 9.58
C THR A 48 -16.24 6.58 8.34
N VAL A 49 -16.63 7.11 7.18
CA VAL A 49 -15.85 6.98 5.95
C VAL A 49 -14.60 7.85 6.01
N VAL A 50 -13.43 7.25 5.81
CA VAL A 50 -12.15 7.92 5.69
C VAL A 50 -11.67 7.80 4.25
N ALA A 51 -11.74 8.89 3.50
CA ALA A 51 -11.31 8.96 2.11
C ALA A 51 -9.96 9.69 1.98
N ARG A 52 -9.30 9.47 0.85
CA ARG A 52 -8.08 10.21 0.49
C ARG A 52 -8.43 11.54 -0.18
N ASP A 53 -7.51 12.50 -0.22
CA ASP A 53 -7.70 13.74 -0.98
C ASP A 53 -7.74 13.51 -2.51
N THR A 54 -8.14 14.53 -3.26
CA THR A 54 -8.30 14.46 -4.73
C THR A 54 -6.98 14.35 -5.49
N ALA A 55 -5.83 14.58 -4.86
CA ALA A 55 -4.51 14.39 -5.47
C ALA A 55 -4.02 12.93 -5.36
N SER A 56 -4.70 12.12 -4.55
CA SER A 56 -4.36 10.72 -4.33
C SER A 56 -4.69 9.82 -5.53
N GLY A 57 -3.67 9.14 -6.06
CA GLY A 57 -3.90 8.05 -7.01
C GLY A 57 -4.67 6.88 -6.38
N THR A 58 -4.60 6.68 -5.06
CA THR A 58 -5.43 5.69 -4.36
C THR A 58 -6.88 6.03 -4.37
N ARG A 59 -7.24 7.32 -4.23
CA ARG A 59 -8.62 7.73 -4.42
C ARG A 59 -9.07 7.48 -5.85
N GLY A 60 -8.27 7.90 -6.83
CA GLY A 60 -8.59 7.71 -8.25
C GLY A 60 -8.87 6.24 -8.58
N ALA A 61 -7.89 5.38 -8.35
CA ALA A 61 -8.02 3.95 -8.61
C ALA A 61 -9.14 3.29 -7.81
N PHE A 62 -9.24 3.57 -6.49
CA PHE A 62 -10.29 2.99 -5.67
C PHE A 62 -11.69 3.40 -6.17
N ASN A 63 -11.89 4.69 -6.45
CA ASN A 63 -13.20 5.20 -6.84
C ASN A 63 -13.61 4.68 -8.22
N GLU A 64 -12.68 4.58 -9.17
CA GLU A 64 -12.91 4.01 -10.49
C GLU A 64 -13.28 2.52 -10.39
N ILE A 65 -12.45 1.72 -9.70
CA ILE A 65 -12.65 0.26 -9.58
C ILE A 65 -13.96 -0.08 -8.85
N THR A 66 -14.30 0.68 -7.80
CA THR A 66 -15.50 0.42 -6.99
C THR A 66 -16.76 1.05 -7.56
N GLY A 67 -16.65 1.92 -8.57
CA GLY A 67 -17.77 2.67 -9.13
C GLY A 67 -18.30 3.80 -8.23
N VAL A 68 -17.49 4.28 -7.27
CA VAL A 68 -17.74 5.54 -6.56
C VAL A 68 -17.57 6.73 -7.51
N LEU A 69 -16.60 6.63 -8.42
CA LEU A 69 -16.50 7.53 -9.57
C LEU A 69 -17.39 6.99 -10.69
N VAL A 70 -18.25 7.87 -11.21
CA VAL A 70 -19.17 7.56 -12.31
C VAL A 70 -18.83 8.44 -13.50
N GLU A 71 -18.62 7.81 -14.64
CA GLU A 71 -18.41 8.49 -15.92
C GLU A 71 -19.72 8.59 -16.71
N ASP A 72 -20.08 9.81 -17.13
CA ASP A 72 -21.17 10.08 -18.07
C ASP A 72 -20.62 10.89 -19.25
N GLY A 73 -20.16 10.18 -20.29
CA GLY A 73 -19.43 10.77 -21.40
C GLY A 73 -18.07 11.30 -20.94
N ASP A 74 -17.78 12.57 -21.21
CA ASP A 74 -16.53 13.23 -20.80
C ASP A 74 -16.61 13.80 -19.36
N THR A 75 -17.67 13.49 -18.60
CA THR A 75 -17.86 13.99 -17.24
C THR A 75 -17.62 12.89 -16.23
N GLU A 76 -16.54 13.03 -15.46
CA GLU A 76 -16.27 12.21 -14.27
C GLU A 76 -16.93 12.85 -13.05
N THR A 77 -17.75 12.08 -12.34
CA THR A 77 -18.37 12.50 -11.08
C THR A 77 -17.89 11.61 -9.96
N ASP A 78 -17.08 12.18 -9.06
CA ASP A 78 -16.69 11.53 -7.82
C ASP A 78 -17.82 11.64 -6.78
N ASN A 79 -18.48 10.51 -6.48
CA ASN A 79 -19.60 10.44 -5.54
C ASN A 79 -19.17 10.09 -4.10
N THR A 80 -17.90 10.29 -3.74
CA THR A 80 -17.43 10.07 -2.37
C THR A 80 -18.35 10.80 -1.38
N ALA A 81 -18.76 10.09 -0.32
CA ALA A 81 -19.69 10.59 0.69
C ALA A 81 -19.28 11.97 1.20
N GLN A 82 -20.22 12.92 1.22
CA GLN A 82 -19.95 14.29 1.69
C GLN A 82 -19.55 14.36 3.17
N SER A 83 -19.89 13.32 3.95
CA SER A 83 -19.50 13.16 5.36
C SER A 83 -18.10 12.58 5.53
N ALA A 84 -17.42 12.15 4.46
CA ALA A 84 -16.13 11.50 4.56
C ALA A 84 -15.06 12.41 5.17
N ILE A 85 -14.27 11.85 6.09
CA ILE A 85 -13.06 12.47 6.61
C ILE A 85 -11.99 12.36 5.54
N ILE A 86 -11.38 13.48 5.14
CA ILE A 86 -10.35 13.51 4.11
C ILE A 86 -8.96 13.44 4.73
N GLN A 87 -8.15 12.49 4.27
CA GLN A 87 -6.75 12.29 4.68
C GLN A 87 -5.80 12.41 3.49
N SER A 88 -4.66 13.09 3.68
CA SER A 88 -3.74 13.36 2.55
C SER A 88 -2.83 12.19 2.18
N GLY A 89 -2.56 11.28 3.12
CA GLY A 89 -1.60 10.20 2.94
C GLY A 89 -2.10 8.87 3.48
N THR A 90 -1.42 7.79 3.09
CA THR A 90 -1.65 6.43 3.59
C THR A 90 -1.62 6.38 5.11
N GLN A 91 -0.59 6.99 5.73
CA GLN A 91 -0.47 7.05 7.18
C GLN A 91 -1.62 7.80 7.86
N GLY A 92 -2.15 8.84 7.23
CA GLY A 92 -3.30 9.58 7.76
C GLY A 92 -4.57 8.74 7.80
N VAL A 93 -4.80 7.89 6.80
CA VAL A 93 -5.92 6.93 6.80
C VAL A 93 -5.73 5.88 7.89
N ILE A 94 -4.53 5.30 7.99
CA ILE A 94 -4.21 4.29 9.02
C ILE A 94 -4.49 4.86 10.43
N THR A 95 -3.99 6.07 10.73
CA THR A 95 -4.23 6.72 12.02
C THR A 95 -5.72 7.00 12.26
N ALA A 96 -6.44 7.56 11.28
CA ALA A 96 -7.86 7.86 11.44
C ALA A 96 -8.71 6.59 11.68
N VAL A 97 -8.43 5.50 10.96
CA VAL A 97 -9.16 4.23 11.10
C VAL A 97 -8.79 3.50 12.40
N SER A 98 -7.51 3.51 12.79
CA SER A 98 -7.07 2.87 14.05
C SER A 98 -7.58 3.58 15.31
N GLU A 99 -7.93 4.87 15.23
CA GLU A 99 -8.48 5.65 16.35
C GLU A 99 -10.02 5.66 16.42
N ASP A 100 -10.71 5.17 15.38
CA ASP A 100 -12.18 5.12 15.32
C ASP A 100 -12.67 3.70 15.07
N ILE A 101 -13.34 3.09 16.06
CA ILE A 101 -13.91 1.74 15.95
C ILE A 101 -14.95 1.63 14.83
N ASN A 102 -15.59 2.75 14.44
CA ASN A 102 -16.52 2.81 13.31
C ASN A 102 -15.87 3.30 12.00
N GLY A 103 -14.55 3.49 12.00
CA GLY A 103 -13.79 3.94 10.85
C GLY A 103 -13.66 2.86 9.77
N ILE A 104 -13.88 3.26 8.51
CA ILE A 104 -13.54 2.49 7.32
C ILE A 104 -12.75 3.37 6.35
N GLY A 105 -11.68 2.84 5.79
CA GLY A 105 -10.86 3.54 4.81
C GLY A 105 -10.26 2.59 3.78
N TYR A 106 -9.38 3.11 2.94
CA TYR A 106 -8.65 2.30 1.96
C TYR A 106 -7.19 2.76 1.88
N ILE A 107 -6.29 1.79 1.75
CA ILE A 107 -4.83 1.99 1.67
C ILE A 107 -4.21 1.05 0.63
N SER A 108 -2.97 1.35 0.22
CA SER A 108 -2.15 0.35 -0.49
C SER A 108 -1.97 -0.88 0.39
N LEU A 109 -2.12 -2.06 -0.20
CA LEU A 109 -1.97 -3.34 0.49
C LEU A 109 -0.55 -3.51 1.04
N GLY A 110 0.48 -3.09 0.30
CA GLY A 110 1.86 -3.08 0.79
C GLY A 110 2.10 -2.20 2.03
N SER A 111 1.15 -1.32 2.38
CA SER A 111 1.20 -0.50 3.61
C SER A 111 0.35 -1.05 4.76
N LEU A 112 -0.35 -2.17 4.57
CA LEU A 112 -1.13 -2.82 5.61
C LEU A 112 -0.22 -3.28 6.75
N ASN A 113 -0.62 -3.03 7.99
CA ASN A 113 0.14 -3.38 9.19
C ASN A 113 -0.81 -3.65 10.36
N ASP A 114 -0.25 -4.09 11.49
CA ASP A 114 -1.01 -4.55 12.67
C ASP A 114 -1.88 -3.50 13.37
N THR A 115 -1.89 -2.23 12.94
CA THR A 115 -2.71 -1.17 13.57
C THR A 115 -4.13 -1.07 13.01
N VAL A 116 -4.38 -1.66 11.83
CA VAL A 116 -5.69 -1.73 11.18
C VAL A 116 -5.87 -3.10 10.54
N LYS A 117 -7.11 -3.48 10.28
CA LYS A 117 -7.45 -4.78 9.71
C LYS A 117 -7.96 -4.62 8.28
N GLY A 118 -7.40 -5.39 7.35
CA GLY A 118 -7.95 -5.52 5.99
C GLY A 118 -9.22 -6.39 5.99
N VAL A 119 -10.24 -5.98 5.25
CA VAL A 119 -11.49 -6.76 5.08
C VAL A 119 -11.48 -7.52 3.75
N MET A 120 -12.04 -8.72 3.74
CA MET A 120 -12.21 -9.48 2.50
C MET A 120 -13.16 -8.76 1.56
N ILE A 121 -12.88 -8.78 0.25
CA ILE A 121 -13.79 -8.26 -0.77
C ILE A 121 -14.27 -9.42 -1.63
N ASP A 122 -15.59 -9.59 -1.73
CA ASP A 122 -16.22 -10.71 -2.45
C ASP A 122 -15.66 -12.08 -2.02
N ASP A 123 -15.53 -12.29 -0.70
CA ASP A 123 -14.95 -13.48 -0.06
C ASP A 123 -13.47 -13.74 -0.39
N VAL A 124 -12.75 -12.76 -0.92
CA VAL A 124 -11.31 -12.84 -1.23
C VAL A 124 -10.51 -11.98 -0.25
N GLU A 125 -9.53 -12.59 0.41
CA GLU A 125 -8.62 -11.92 1.34
C GLU A 125 -7.66 -10.97 0.58
N PRO A 126 -7.39 -9.75 1.10
CA PRO A 126 -6.43 -8.84 0.49
C PRO A 126 -5.00 -9.30 0.79
N THR A 127 -4.41 -10.12 -0.08
CA THR A 127 -3.07 -10.69 0.10
C THR A 127 -2.23 -10.54 -1.17
N HIS A 128 -0.90 -10.67 -1.03
CA HIS A 128 -0.01 -10.75 -2.18
C HIS A 128 -0.48 -11.83 -3.18
N ASP A 129 -0.77 -13.05 -2.71
CA ASP A 129 -1.11 -14.17 -3.59
C ASP A 129 -2.42 -13.94 -4.37
N THR A 130 -3.43 -13.36 -3.73
CA THR A 130 -4.74 -13.09 -4.35
C THR A 130 -4.70 -11.89 -5.30
N VAL A 131 -3.78 -10.94 -5.10
CA VAL A 131 -3.51 -9.90 -6.10
C VAL A 131 -2.73 -10.48 -7.27
N ALA A 132 -1.71 -11.31 -7.00
CA ALA A 132 -0.86 -11.91 -8.03
C ALA A 132 -1.63 -12.82 -8.99
N ASP A 133 -2.60 -13.59 -8.49
CA ASP A 133 -3.43 -14.48 -9.31
C ASP A 133 -4.66 -13.80 -9.94
N GLY A 134 -4.89 -12.52 -9.59
CA GLY A 134 -5.98 -11.69 -10.12
C GLY A 134 -7.35 -11.99 -9.52
N THR A 135 -7.44 -12.74 -8.42
CA THR A 135 -8.71 -13.03 -7.74
C THR A 135 -9.18 -11.89 -6.84
N TYR A 136 -8.27 -11.10 -6.27
CA TYR A 136 -8.64 -9.93 -5.45
C TYR A 136 -9.09 -8.77 -6.36
N PRO A 137 -10.30 -8.20 -6.15
CA PRO A 137 -10.94 -7.36 -7.16
C PRO A 137 -10.42 -5.92 -7.21
N ILE A 138 -9.69 -5.44 -6.19
CA ILE A 138 -9.25 -4.04 -6.12
C ILE A 138 -7.73 -3.99 -6.22
N ALA A 139 -7.21 -3.87 -7.44
CA ALA A 139 -5.78 -3.78 -7.73
C ALA A 139 -5.50 -2.72 -8.81
N ARG A 140 -4.26 -2.22 -8.84
CA ARG A 140 -3.84 -1.12 -9.72
C ARG A 140 -2.33 -1.18 -10.01
N PRO A 141 -1.85 -0.52 -11.08
CA PRO A 141 -0.42 -0.36 -11.28
C PRO A 141 0.17 0.71 -10.36
N PHE A 142 1.42 0.50 -9.98
CA PHE A 142 2.33 1.55 -9.55
C PHE A 142 3.18 1.95 -10.73
N ASN A 143 2.88 3.12 -11.29
CA ASN A 143 3.55 3.69 -12.43
C ASN A 143 4.66 4.63 -11.98
N MET A 144 5.79 4.57 -12.69
CA MET A 144 6.76 5.64 -12.75
C MET A 144 6.75 6.25 -14.14
N ALA A 145 7.01 7.54 -14.23
CA ALA A 145 6.96 8.27 -15.48
C ALA A 145 8.05 9.33 -15.58
N TYR A 146 8.58 9.57 -16.77
CA TYR A 146 9.54 10.63 -17.05
C TYR A 146 9.23 11.32 -18.37
N GLY A 147 9.77 12.53 -18.55
CA GLY A 147 9.60 13.34 -19.76
C GLY A 147 10.43 12.85 -20.95
N GLU A 148 11.21 13.75 -21.56
CA GLU A 148 12.00 13.44 -22.77
C GLU A 148 13.10 12.40 -22.50
N ASP A 149 14.20 12.82 -21.87
CA ASP A 149 15.37 11.99 -21.62
C ASP A 149 15.72 12.00 -20.13
N LEU A 150 16.02 10.82 -19.58
CA LEU A 150 16.59 10.70 -18.25
C LEU A 150 18.04 11.16 -18.23
N THR A 151 18.47 11.73 -17.11
CA THR A 151 19.90 11.91 -16.82
C THR A 151 20.59 10.54 -16.78
N PRO A 152 21.92 10.44 -17.03
CA PRO A 152 22.60 9.14 -17.01
C PRO A 152 22.38 8.35 -15.72
N GLN A 153 22.43 9.00 -14.56
CA GLN A 153 22.18 8.36 -13.28
C GLN A 153 20.71 7.93 -13.10
N ALA A 154 19.75 8.71 -13.61
CA ALA A 154 18.34 8.35 -13.53
C ALA A 154 17.99 7.21 -14.51
N GLN A 155 18.66 7.12 -15.66
CA GLN A 155 18.54 5.99 -16.57
C GLN A 155 19.04 4.69 -15.93
N GLU A 156 20.19 4.73 -15.24
CA GLU A 156 20.70 3.55 -14.52
C GLU A 156 19.79 3.12 -13.38
N PHE A 157 19.18 4.08 -12.67
CA PHE A 157 18.16 3.78 -11.67
C PHE A 157 16.91 3.15 -12.30
N TRP A 158 16.47 3.66 -13.45
CA TRP A 158 15.37 3.09 -14.22
C TRP A 158 15.68 1.64 -14.62
N ASP A 159 16.86 1.39 -15.18
CA ASP A 159 17.29 0.05 -15.58
C ASP A 159 17.42 -0.89 -14.37
N PHE A 160 17.84 -0.38 -13.21
CA PHE A 160 17.87 -1.12 -11.95
C PHE A 160 16.47 -1.52 -11.46
N ILE A 161 15.46 -0.63 -11.55
CA ILE A 161 14.07 -0.95 -11.17
C ILE A 161 13.55 -2.19 -11.93
N PHE A 162 13.86 -2.28 -13.23
CA PHE A 162 13.42 -3.36 -14.11
C PHE A 162 14.38 -4.56 -14.16
N SER A 163 15.42 -4.57 -13.32
CA SER A 163 16.34 -5.71 -13.17
C SER A 163 15.78 -6.79 -12.23
N ALA A 164 16.40 -7.97 -12.23
CA ALA A 164 16.07 -9.04 -11.28
C ALA A 164 16.19 -8.58 -9.82
N GLU A 165 17.19 -7.76 -9.51
CA GLU A 165 17.41 -7.19 -8.19
C GLU A 165 16.32 -6.19 -7.81
N GLY A 166 15.96 -5.27 -8.72
CA GLY A 166 14.88 -4.30 -8.49
C GLY A 166 13.52 -4.96 -8.32
N GLN A 167 13.18 -5.93 -9.17
CA GLN A 167 11.92 -6.67 -9.09
C GLN A 167 11.84 -7.59 -7.86
N ALA A 168 12.97 -8.09 -7.36
CA ALA A 168 12.99 -8.82 -6.09
C ALA A 168 12.66 -7.92 -4.90
N LEU A 169 13.08 -6.65 -4.91
CA LEU A 169 12.70 -5.67 -3.87
C LEU A 169 11.21 -5.33 -3.93
N VAL A 170 10.64 -5.25 -5.13
CA VAL A 170 9.20 -5.06 -5.32
C VAL A 170 8.41 -6.19 -4.63
N GLU A 171 8.83 -7.45 -4.83
CA GLU A 171 8.21 -8.62 -4.19
C GLU A 171 8.44 -8.64 -2.67
N GLU A 172 9.64 -8.29 -2.20
CA GLU A 172 9.97 -8.24 -0.75
C GLU A 172 9.12 -7.20 0.01
N GLU A 173 8.81 -6.08 -0.64
CA GLU A 173 7.92 -5.04 -0.08
C GLU A 173 6.41 -5.40 -0.20
N GLY A 174 6.08 -6.61 -0.68
CA GLY A 174 4.72 -7.14 -0.72
C GLY A 174 3.90 -6.72 -1.94
N TYR A 175 4.55 -6.19 -2.98
CA TYR A 175 3.91 -5.83 -4.25
C TYR A 175 4.14 -6.90 -5.31
N ILE A 176 3.34 -6.89 -6.37
CA ILE A 176 3.47 -7.87 -7.45
C ILE A 176 4.50 -7.36 -8.48
N PRO A 177 5.59 -8.10 -8.73
CA PRO A 177 6.57 -7.71 -9.75
C PRO A 177 5.95 -7.78 -11.15
N VAL A 178 6.35 -6.85 -12.03
CA VAL A 178 5.91 -6.79 -13.43
C VAL A 178 6.84 -7.58 -14.36
N GLU A 179 8.09 -7.79 -13.94
CA GLU A 179 9.13 -8.46 -14.72
C GLU A 179 9.79 -9.61 -13.89
N PRO A 180 9.04 -10.68 -13.54
CA PRO A 180 9.54 -11.74 -12.65
C PRO A 180 10.71 -12.56 -13.23
N ASP A 181 10.93 -12.48 -14.54
CA ASP A 181 12.02 -13.15 -15.26
C ASP A 181 13.12 -12.17 -15.74
N ALA A 182 13.19 -10.98 -15.14
CA ALA A 182 14.16 -9.94 -15.48
C ALA A 182 15.61 -10.45 -15.46
N ALA A 183 16.45 -9.84 -16.29
CA ALA A 183 17.90 -10.08 -16.25
C ALA A 183 18.51 -9.41 -15.02
N ALA A 184 19.62 -9.95 -14.52
CA ALA A 184 20.39 -9.32 -13.47
C ALA A 184 20.87 -7.92 -13.91
N TYR A 185 20.92 -6.99 -12.98
CA TYR A 185 21.44 -5.66 -13.21
C TYR A 185 22.93 -5.71 -13.57
N GLU A 186 23.31 -4.98 -14.61
CA GLU A 186 24.69 -4.87 -15.06
C GLU A 186 25.21 -3.48 -14.67
N GLU A 187 26.10 -3.43 -13.66
CA GLU A 187 26.63 -2.17 -13.14
C GLU A 187 27.37 -1.34 -14.20
N ALA A 188 27.07 -0.05 -14.26
CA ALA A 188 27.76 0.94 -15.06
C ALA A 188 28.87 1.64 -14.25
N GLU A 189 29.92 2.14 -14.93
CA GLU A 189 30.99 2.89 -14.26
C GLU A 189 30.67 4.38 -14.19
N GLY A 190 31.03 5.02 -13.06
CA GLY A 190 31.04 6.48 -12.94
C GLY A 190 29.66 7.11 -12.76
N ILE A 191 28.72 6.37 -12.17
CA ILE A 191 27.38 6.87 -11.85
C ILE A 191 27.44 7.70 -10.56
N GLU A 192 27.07 8.97 -10.67
CA GLU A 192 27.07 9.95 -9.58
C GLU A 192 25.97 11.00 -9.81
N GLY A 193 25.58 11.70 -8.76
CA GLY A 193 24.69 12.87 -8.85
C GLY A 193 23.45 12.78 -7.98
N THR A 194 22.42 13.52 -8.36
CA THR A 194 21.13 13.56 -7.65
C THR A 194 20.04 13.08 -8.60
N ILE A 195 19.13 12.26 -8.07
CA ILE A 195 17.91 11.80 -8.73
C ILE A 195 16.72 12.28 -7.88
N SER A 196 15.81 13.01 -8.50
CA SER A 196 14.62 13.57 -7.87
C SER A 196 13.38 12.75 -8.24
N LEU A 197 12.68 12.25 -7.23
CA LEU A 197 11.43 11.51 -7.36
C LEU A 197 10.29 12.33 -6.75
N ALA A 198 9.16 12.44 -7.44
CA ALA A 198 8.00 13.15 -6.91
C ALA A 198 6.70 12.38 -7.19
N GLY A 199 5.77 12.34 -6.23
CA GLY A 199 4.40 11.90 -6.51
C GLY A 199 3.72 11.09 -5.42
N SER A 200 3.27 9.89 -5.77
CA SER A 200 2.39 9.07 -4.94
C SER A 200 3.01 8.68 -3.59
N THR A 201 2.27 8.93 -2.51
CA THR A 201 2.56 8.42 -1.16
C THR A 201 2.33 6.91 -1.02
N SER A 202 1.70 6.25 -2.00
CA SER A 202 1.60 4.80 -2.03
C SER A 202 2.80 4.13 -2.69
N VAL A 203 3.48 4.83 -3.61
CA VAL A 203 4.69 4.32 -4.31
C VAL A 203 5.96 4.64 -3.52
N GLU A 204 5.91 5.66 -2.66
CA GLU A 204 7.04 6.09 -1.82
C GLU A 204 7.76 4.95 -1.06
N PRO A 205 7.07 3.98 -0.41
CA PRO A 205 7.76 2.92 0.33
C PRO A 205 8.68 2.08 -0.56
N VAL A 206 8.14 1.52 -1.65
CA VAL A 206 8.95 0.71 -2.59
C VAL A 206 10.01 1.53 -3.31
N ALA A 207 9.70 2.78 -3.68
CA ALA A 207 10.67 3.68 -4.29
C ALA A 207 11.86 3.94 -3.35
N THR A 208 11.59 4.12 -2.05
CA THR A 208 12.63 4.34 -1.03
C THR A 208 13.56 3.13 -0.93
N VAL A 209 12.99 1.91 -0.84
CA VAL A 209 13.79 0.68 -0.71
C VAL A 209 14.65 0.44 -1.97
N ILE A 210 14.10 0.65 -3.16
CA ILE A 210 14.86 0.53 -4.41
C ILE A 210 15.96 1.60 -4.46
N SER A 211 15.67 2.85 -4.08
CA SER A 211 16.65 3.94 -4.01
C SER A 211 17.79 3.67 -3.03
N GLU A 212 17.49 3.09 -1.86
CA GLU A 212 18.49 2.69 -0.88
C GLU A 212 19.41 1.60 -1.46
N ALA A 213 18.84 0.54 -2.04
CA ALA A 213 19.61 -0.53 -2.68
C ALA A 213 20.48 -0.02 -3.84
N PHE A 214 19.95 0.89 -4.66
CA PHE A 214 20.72 1.52 -5.74
C PHE A 214 21.87 2.36 -5.20
N THR A 215 21.67 3.07 -4.08
CA THR A 215 22.71 3.87 -3.41
C THR A 215 23.80 2.98 -2.79
N GLU A 216 23.49 1.75 -2.39
CA GLU A 216 24.51 0.79 -1.95
C GLU A 216 25.45 0.39 -3.08
N ILE A 217 24.94 0.31 -4.32
CA ILE A 217 25.72 0.04 -5.53
C ILE A 217 26.50 1.29 -5.96
N TYR A 218 25.86 2.47 -5.90
CA TYR A 218 26.43 3.76 -6.30
C TYR A 218 26.42 4.77 -5.15
N PRO A 219 27.44 4.76 -4.28
CA PRO A 219 27.50 5.62 -3.09
C PRO A 219 27.56 7.14 -3.37
N ASP A 220 27.88 7.53 -4.60
CA ASP A 220 27.94 8.93 -5.05
C ASP A 220 26.60 9.42 -5.65
N VAL A 221 25.56 8.56 -5.66
CA VAL A 221 24.19 8.92 -6.01
C VAL A 221 23.41 9.32 -4.75
N THR A 222 22.55 10.34 -4.90
CA THR A 222 21.66 10.82 -3.85
C THR A 222 20.23 10.91 -4.38
N PHE A 223 19.25 10.61 -3.52
CA PHE A 223 17.83 10.70 -3.87
C PHE A 223 17.14 11.84 -3.12
N GLU A 224 16.30 12.59 -3.84
CA GLU A 224 15.37 13.57 -3.28
C GLU A 224 13.94 13.11 -3.57
N ILE A 225 13.26 12.54 -2.57
CA ILE A 225 11.91 11.97 -2.72
C ILE A 225 10.87 12.93 -2.11
N SER A 226 9.87 13.29 -2.91
CA SER A 226 8.76 14.18 -2.51
C SER A 226 7.40 13.52 -2.75
N ALA A 227 6.83 12.93 -1.71
CA ALA A 227 5.54 12.24 -1.80
C ALA A 227 4.38 13.17 -1.41
N THR A 228 3.63 13.64 -2.41
CA THR A 228 2.51 14.60 -2.23
C THR A 228 1.20 14.16 -2.89
N GLY A 229 1.23 13.23 -3.85
CA GLY A 229 0.07 12.77 -4.62
C GLY A 229 0.45 12.39 -6.05
N SER A 230 -0.31 11.49 -6.67
CA SER A 230 0.00 11.00 -8.03
C SER A 230 -0.09 12.10 -9.07
N SER A 231 -1.13 12.94 -9.03
CA SER A 231 -1.28 14.03 -9.98
C SER A 231 -0.13 15.04 -9.89
N ALA A 232 0.39 15.30 -8.68
CA ALA A 232 1.55 16.17 -8.49
C ALA A 232 2.83 15.53 -9.07
N GLY A 233 3.01 14.22 -8.95
CA GLY A 233 4.13 13.49 -9.55
C GLY A 233 4.10 13.50 -11.07
N VAL A 234 2.92 13.28 -11.66
CA VAL A 234 2.71 13.36 -13.12
C VAL A 234 3.06 14.76 -13.62
N THR A 235 2.52 15.82 -13.00
CA THR A 235 2.86 17.20 -13.36
C THR A 235 4.35 17.49 -13.18
N ALA A 236 4.98 16.99 -12.11
CA ALA A 236 6.40 17.21 -11.86
C ALA A 236 7.28 16.62 -12.97
N ALA A 237 6.94 15.43 -13.48
CA ALA A 237 7.60 14.80 -14.61
C ALA A 237 7.36 15.56 -15.92
N GLN A 238 6.13 16.00 -16.19
CA GLN A 238 5.78 16.79 -17.38
C GLN A 238 6.54 18.12 -17.44
N ASP A 239 6.63 18.81 -16.29
CA ASP A 239 7.29 20.11 -16.16
C ASP A 239 8.82 19.98 -15.98
N ALA A 240 9.36 18.76 -15.97
CA ALA A 240 10.78 18.46 -15.71
C ALA A 240 11.30 19.09 -14.40
N THR A 241 10.45 19.12 -13.37
CA THR A 241 10.79 19.58 -12.01
C THR A 241 11.17 18.42 -11.07
N ALA A 242 10.88 17.19 -11.49
CA ALA A 242 11.45 15.95 -10.96
C ALA A 242 11.98 15.11 -12.14
N ASP A 243 13.00 14.29 -11.91
CA ASP A 243 13.51 13.36 -12.92
C ASP A 243 12.46 12.27 -13.23
N ILE A 244 11.81 11.76 -12.18
CA ILE A 244 10.79 10.70 -12.29
C ILE A 244 9.57 11.07 -11.42
N GLY A 245 8.39 11.02 -12.04
CA GLY A 245 7.08 11.10 -11.41
C GLY A 245 6.57 9.73 -10.98
N MET A 246 5.90 9.66 -9.83
CA MET A 246 5.31 8.43 -9.28
C MET A 246 3.78 8.52 -9.23
N ALA A 247 3.09 7.54 -9.77
CA ALA A 247 1.64 7.48 -9.79
C ALA A 247 1.13 6.09 -9.38
N SER A 248 0.15 6.04 -8.48
CA SER A 248 -0.44 4.77 -8.02
C SER A 248 -1.83 4.57 -8.65
N ARG A 249 -1.92 4.79 -9.95
CA ARG A 249 -3.10 4.63 -10.79
C ARG A 249 -2.65 4.67 -12.25
N GLU A 250 -3.53 4.27 -13.15
CA GLU A 250 -3.38 4.56 -14.56
C GLU A 250 -3.31 6.08 -14.80
N LEU A 251 -2.51 6.46 -15.80
CA LEU A 251 -2.47 7.83 -16.32
C LEU A 251 -3.48 7.96 -17.45
N SER A 252 -4.17 9.10 -17.51
CA SER A 252 -5.02 9.37 -18.67
C SER A 252 -4.18 9.54 -19.95
N GLU A 253 -4.81 9.41 -21.12
CA GLU A 253 -4.13 9.68 -22.40
C GLU A 253 -3.52 11.09 -22.47
N GLU A 254 -4.17 12.07 -21.83
CA GLU A 254 -3.67 13.44 -21.74
C GLU A 254 -2.44 13.54 -20.84
N GLU A 255 -2.45 12.87 -19.69
CA GLU A 255 -1.33 12.85 -18.76
C GLU A 255 -0.09 12.16 -19.37
N ALA A 256 -0.31 11.04 -20.06
CA ALA A 256 0.75 10.24 -20.66
C ALA A 256 1.28 10.82 -21.98
N ALA A 257 0.61 11.79 -22.59
CA ALA A 257 0.89 12.26 -23.95
C ALA A 257 2.35 12.72 -24.19
N SER A 258 3.02 13.22 -23.15
CA SER A 258 4.40 13.71 -23.19
C SER A 258 5.35 12.94 -22.26
N LEU A 259 4.92 11.77 -21.77
CA LEU A 259 5.68 10.99 -20.81
C LEU A 259 5.97 9.59 -21.36
N THR A 260 7.12 9.05 -20.99
CA THR A 260 7.29 7.60 -20.93
C THR A 260 6.75 7.14 -19.59
N VAL A 261 5.84 6.17 -19.59
CA VAL A 261 5.17 5.65 -18.40
C VAL A 261 5.35 4.14 -18.39
N GLU A 262 5.85 3.59 -17.28
CA GLU A 262 5.94 2.14 -17.10
C GLU A 262 5.45 1.78 -15.70
N ALA A 263 4.71 0.68 -15.60
CA ALA A 263 4.35 0.09 -14.34
C ALA A 263 5.58 -0.61 -13.75
N ILE A 264 5.93 -0.30 -12.51
CA ILE A 264 7.05 -0.94 -11.79
C ILE A 264 6.59 -2.08 -10.88
N ALA A 265 5.29 -2.11 -10.54
CA ALA A 265 4.65 -3.09 -9.69
C ALA A 265 3.12 -3.06 -9.88
N ASN A 266 2.43 -4.10 -9.45
CA ASN A 266 0.99 -4.02 -9.15
C ASN A 266 0.75 -4.05 -7.63
N ASP A 267 -0.24 -3.29 -7.19
CA ASP A 267 -0.63 -3.09 -5.79
C ASP A 267 -2.12 -3.42 -5.59
N GLY A 268 -2.43 -4.20 -4.57
CA GLY A 268 -3.81 -4.32 -4.09
C GLY A 268 -4.21 -3.07 -3.30
N ILE A 269 -5.49 -2.70 -3.32
CA ILE A 269 -6.04 -1.70 -2.39
C ILE A 269 -6.79 -2.44 -1.29
N ALA A 270 -6.25 -2.41 -0.07
CA ALA A 270 -6.93 -2.96 1.09
C ALA A 270 -7.99 -1.97 1.58
N VAL A 271 -9.24 -2.42 1.65
CA VAL A 271 -10.26 -1.75 2.48
C VAL A 271 -9.95 -2.13 3.93
N VAL A 272 -9.83 -1.12 4.79
CA VAL A 272 -9.40 -1.30 6.17
C VAL A 272 -10.41 -0.77 7.17
N VAL A 273 -10.53 -1.48 8.29
CA VAL A 273 -11.32 -1.10 9.46
C VAL A 273 -10.44 -1.14 10.71
N ASN A 274 -10.97 -0.62 11.81
CA ASN A 274 -10.34 -0.77 13.12
C ASN A 274 -10.18 -2.26 13.50
N ASN A 275 -9.14 -2.61 14.25
CA ASN A 275 -8.93 -3.98 14.72
C ASN A 275 -10.07 -4.49 15.63
N ASP A 276 -10.72 -3.60 16.38
CA ASP A 276 -11.83 -3.94 17.27
C ASP A 276 -13.18 -4.01 16.54
N ASN A 277 -13.22 -3.71 15.24
CA ASN A 277 -14.41 -3.87 14.41
C ASN A 277 -14.52 -5.34 13.95
N PRO A 278 -15.66 -6.04 14.18
CA PRO A 278 -15.79 -7.46 13.89
C PRO A 278 -15.98 -7.79 12.40
N LEU A 279 -16.11 -6.81 11.50
CA LEU A 279 -16.34 -7.04 10.06
C LEU A 279 -15.26 -7.94 9.47
N GLU A 280 -15.65 -9.03 8.81
CA GLU A 280 -14.71 -9.95 8.14
C GLU A 280 -14.61 -9.67 6.64
N GLY A 281 -15.72 -9.29 6.00
CA GLY A 281 -15.75 -9.04 4.57
C GLY A 281 -16.93 -8.19 4.12
N LEU A 282 -16.81 -7.68 2.90
CA LEU A 282 -17.81 -6.90 2.18
C LEU A 282 -17.88 -7.38 0.74
N THR A 283 -19.03 -7.22 0.10
CA THR A 283 -19.09 -7.27 -1.36
C THR A 283 -18.57 -5.97 -1.96
N LEU A 284 -18.10 -6.00 -3.21
CA LEU A 284 -17.63 -4.78 -3.90
C LEU A 284 -18.75 -3.72 -3.98
N ASP A 285 -20.02 -4.14 -4.16
CA ASP A 285 -21.15 -3.21 -4.16
C ASP A 285 -21.43 -2.61 -2.76
N GLN A 286 -21.25 -3.37 -1.67
CA GLN A 286 -21.34 -2.81 -0.32
C GLN A 286 -20.23 -1.79 -0.07
N VAL A 287 -19.00 -2.04 -0.54
CA VAL A 287 -17.92 -1.05 -0.50
C VAL A 287 -18.37 0.23 -1.21
N ARG A 288 -18.85 0.12 -2.46
CA ARG A 288 -19.37 1.29 -3.19
C ARG A 288 -20.45 2.02 -2.38
N GLN A 289 -21.48 1.31 -1.90
CA GLN A 289 -22.61 1.88 -1.16
C GLN A 289 -22.17 2.61 0.11
N ILE A 290 -21.20 2.07 0.85
CA ILE A 290 -20.61 2.73 2.03
C ILE A 290 -19.90 4.02 1.62
N PHE A 291 -19.02 3.94 0.62
CA PHE A 291 -18.18 5.08 0.22
C PHE A 291 -18.93 6.19 -0.51
N VAL A 292 -20.13 5.93 -1.05
CA VAL A 292 -21.05 6.98 -1.54
C VAL A 292 -22.06 7.47 -0.48
N GLY A 293 -22.10 6.83 0.70
CA GLY A 293 -22.99 7.18 1.81
C GLY A 293 -24.43 6.70 1.65
N GLU A 294 -24.65 5.65 0.86
CA GLU A 294 -25.93 4.92 0.76
C GLU A 294 -26.13 3.98 1.96
N ILE A 295 -25.07 3.29 2.37
CA ILE A 295 -25.00 2.54 3.64
C ILE A 295 -24.28 3.41 4.67
N THR A 296 -24.92 3.65 5.81
CA THR A 296 -24.39 4.54 6.85
C THR A 296 -24.22 3.88 8.21
N ASN A 297 -24.65 2.64 8.38
CA ASN A 297 -24.62 1.90 9.64
C ASN A 297 -24.11 0.48 9.42
N TRP A 298 -23.49 -0.11 10.43
CA TRP A 298 -22.85 -1.42 10.32
C TRP A 298 -23.86 -2.58 10.28
N ASP A 299 -25.05 -2.41 10.83
CA ASP A 299 -26.15 -3.40 10.80
C ASP A 299 -26.66 -3.69 9.38
N ASP A 300 -26.43 -2.79 8.42
CA ASP A 300 -26.74 -3.01 7.00
C ASP A 300 -25.77 -3.99 6.31
N VAL A 301 -24.61 -4.28 6.93
CA VAL A 301 -23.56 -5.12 6.33
C VAL A 301 -23.02 -6.23 7.25
N MET A 302 -23.39 -6.23 8.53
CA MET A 302 -23.04 -7.26 9.51
C MET A 302 -24.29 -8.05 9.89
N GLU A 303 -24.39 -9.30 9.40
CA GLU A 303 -25.38 -10.29 9.88
C GLU A 303 -24.83 -11.14 11.04
#